data_AF-A0A7X8JLS5-F1
#
_entry.id   AF-A0A7X8JLS5-F1
#
_cell.length_a   1.000
_cell.length_b   1.000
_cell.length_c   1.000
_cell.angle_alpha   90.00
_cell.angle_beta   90.00
_cell.angle_gamma   90.00
#
_symmetry.space_group_name_H-M   'P 1'
#
loop_
_entity.id
_entity.type
_entity.pdbx_description
1 polymer ?
#
loop_
_entity_poly.entity_id
_entity_poly.type
_entity_poly.pdbx_seq_one_letter_code
_entity_poly.pdbx_strand_id
1 'polypeptide(L)'
;MQQTTLEKILFLDIETVPQEATIKKMPESLAHLWMDKLDTLKRRMPDRYDDDSSIDDLYRKEAGIYAEFGKIVCISVGIIYLKDGEKHCRVKSFFGHDEKTLLTEFSGMLLKFMQSAEYQLCGHNIKEFDVPYIARRMLINGLPLPDVLQVAGKKPWEVKFLDTLELWRFGDYKNYTSLKLLTAIFNIPTPKDDIDGSEVATVYYEHGDINRIAIYCQKDVVATIQVYLKLIGESIIQDKHIQLV
;
A
#
# COMPACT_ATOMS: atom_id res chain seq x y z
N MET A 1 -18.99 -15.70 11.91
CA MET A 1 -17.76 -15.41 11.13
C MET A 1 -16.90 -16.66 11.20
N GLN A 2 -16.51 -17.24 10.06
CA GLN A 2 -15.48 -18.28 10.09
C GLN A 2 -14.22 -17.67 10.71
N GLN A 3 -13.63 -18.38 11.67
CA GLN A 3 -12.40 -17.96 12.31
C GLN A 3 -11.27 -18.13 11.28
N THR A 4 -10.92 -17.05 10.58
CA THR A 4 -9.77 -17.06 9.67
C THR A 4 -8.51 -17.31 10.50
N THR A 5 -7.77 -18.36 10.12
CA THR A 5 -6.46 -18.67 10.70
C THR A 5 -5.47 -17.57 10.30
N LEU A 6 -4.75 -16.97 11.25
CA LEU A 6 -3.85 -15.84 11.00
C LEU A 6 -2.80 -16.14 9.92
N GLU A 7 -2.37 -17.40 9.83
CA GLU A 7 -1.41 -17.92 8.86
C GLU A 7 -1.93 -17.91 7.41
N LYS A 8 -3.23 -17.71 7.21
CA LYS A 8 -3.87 -17.62 5.89
C LYS A 8 -4.07 -16.17 5.41
N ILE A 9 -3.51 -15.20 6.13
CA ILE A 9 -3.62 -13.78 5.79
C ILE A 9 -2.27 -13.28 5.28
N LEU A 10 -2.25 -12.74 4.05
CA LEU A 10 -1.11 -11.99 3.52
C LEU A 10 -1.35 -10.51 3.74
N PHE A 11 -0.55 -9.90 4.60
CA PHE A 11 -0.55 -8.47 4.83
C PHE A 11 0.26 -7.79 3.76
N LEU A 12 -0.17 -6.65 3.25
CA LEU A 12 0.54 -5.92 2.20
C LEU A 12 0.37 -4.41 2.33
N ASP A 13 1.36 -3.72 1.78
CA ASP A 13 1.42 -2.28 1.61
C ASP A 13 2.27 -1.96 0.36
N ILE A 14 2.03 -0.82 -0.29
CA ILE A 14 2.76 -0.40 -1.49
C ILE A 14 3.30 1.02 -1.37
N GLU A 15 4.47 1.23 -1.97
CA GLU A 15 5.03 2.57 -2.17
C GLU A 15 5.03 2.96 -3.63
N THR A 16 4.58 4.20 -3.85
CA THR A 16 4.35 4.74 -5.18
C THR A 16 5.04 6.08 -5.35
N VAL A 17 5.47 6.35 -6.57
CA VAL A 17 6.07 7.63 -6.95
C VAL A 17 5.47 8.09 -8.28
N PRO A 18 5.55 9.39 -8.63
CA PRO A 18 5.24 9.84 -9.98
C PRO A 18 6.01 9.02 -11.03
N GLN A 19 5.47 8.82 -12.23
CA GLN A 19 6.13 8.00 -13.26
C GLN A 19 7.52 8.52 -13.63
N GLU A 20 7.67 9.83 -13.64
CA GLU A 20 8.91 10.54 -13.93
C GLU A 20 9.26 11.52 -12.81
N ALA A 21 10.51 11.97 -12.77
CA ALA A 21 10.97 12.91 -11.74
C ALA A 21 10.29 14.29 -11.84
N THR A 22 9.88 14.69 -13.06
CA THR A 22 9.24 15.98 -13.34
C THR A 22 8.17 15.80 -14.41
N ILE A 23 7.17 16.69 -14.42
CA ILE A 23 6.09 16.64 -15.42
C ILE A 23 6.63 16.79 -16.85
N LYS A 24 7.73 17.53 -17.02
CA LYS A 24 8.38 17.76 -18.33
C LYS A 24 8.95 16.50 -18.97
N LYS A 25 9.21 15.46 -18.17
CA LYS A 25 9.70 14.16 -18.66
C LYS A 25 8.56 13.20 -19.02
N MET A 26 7.32 13.50 -18.63
CA MET A 26 6.16 12.69 -18.99
C MET A 26 5.89 12.78 -20.51
N PRO A 27 5.31 11.73 -21.11
CA PRO A 27 4.72 11.84 -22.44
C PRO A 27 3.73 13.01 -22.49
N GLU A 28 3.77 13.80 -23.56
CA GLU A 28 2.98 15.05 -23.70
C GLU A 28 1.49 14.83 -23.44
N SER A 29 0.94 13.73 -23.98
CA SER A 29 -0.47 13.37 -23.77
C SER A 29 -0.80 13.10 -22.30
N LEU A 30 0.08 12.43 -21.55
CA LEU A 30 -0.11 12.18 -20.12
C LEU A 30 0.13 13.44 -19.28
N ALA A 31 1.07 14.30 -19.66
CA ALA A 31 1.29 15.58 -19.01
C ALA A 31 0.03 16.46 -19.10
N HIS A 32 -0.62 16.52 -20.26
CA HIS A 32 -1.90 17.23 -20.42
C HIS A 32 -3.00 16.64 -19.53
N LEU A 33 -3.16 15.30 -19.55
CA LEU A 33 -4.18 14.64 -18.73
C LEU A 33 -3.93 14.79 -17.22
N TRP A 34 -2.66 14.92 -16.81
CA TRP A 34 -2.31 15.27 -15.43
C TRP A 34 -2.79 16.67 -15.07
N MET A 35 -2.59 17.65 -15.96
CA MET A 35 -3.06 19.02 -15.75
C MET A 35 -4.58 19.09 -15.58
N ASP A 36 -5.35 18.40 -16.45
CA ASP A 36 -6.81 18.32 -16.34
C ASP A 36 -7.26 17.72 -14.99
N LYS A 37 -6.52 16.70 -14.52
CA LYS A 37 -6.77 16.07 -13.23
C LYS A 37 -6.44 17.02 -12.07
N LEU A 38 -5.31 17.71 -12.13
CA LEU A 38 -4.88 18.66 -11.12
C LEU A 38 -5.92 19.80 -10.98
N ASP A 39 -6.43 20.33 -12.09
CA ASP A 39 -7.49 21.35 -12.08
C ASP A 39 -8.79 20.84 -11.43
N THR A 40 -9.09 19.55 -11.60
CA THR A 40 -10.22 18.92 -10.92
C THR A 40 -9.97 18.76 -9.42
N LEU A 41 -8.75 18.43 -9.01
CA LEU A 41 -8.38 18.32 -7.59
C LEU A 41 -8.42 19.67 -6.89
N LYS A 42 -7.85 20.72 -7.50
CA LYS A 42 -7.90 22.09 -7.00
C LYS A 42 -9.33 22.57 -6.78
N ARG A 43 -10.23 22.33 -7.73
CA ARG A 43 -11.66 22.69 -7.60
C ARG A 43 -12.39 21.90 -6.50
N ARG A 44 -12.04 20.62 -6.29
CA ARG A 44 -12.71 19.76 -5.29
C ARG A 44 -12.19 19.97 -3.87
N MET A 45 -10.92 20.32 -3.72
CA MET A 45 -10.24 20.48 -2.44
C MET A 45 -9.43 21.78 -2.43
N PRO A 46 -10.07 22.95 -2.58
CA PRO A 46 -9.36 24.23 -2.70
C PRO A 46 -8.45 24.50 -1.50
N ASP A 47 -8.87 24.09 -0.29
CA ASP A 47 -8.09 24.30 0.93
C ASP A 47 -6.79 23.47 1.00
N ARG A 48 -6.63 22.43 0.15
CA ARG A 48 -5.41 21.61 0.09
C ARG A 48 -4.36 22.16 -0.85
N TYR A 49 -4.74 23.02 -1.79
CA TYR A 49 -3.86 23.46 -2.86
C TYR A 49 -3.74 24.98 -2.83
N ASP A 50 -2.58 25.45 -2.42
CA ASP A 50 -2.24 26.86 -2.48
C ASP A 50 -2.11 27.30 -3.95
N ASP A 51 -2.60 28.50 -4.26
CA ASP A 51 -2.51 29.11 -5.59
C ASP A 51 -1.04 29.35 -5.99
N ASP A 52 -0.15 29.52 -5.02
CA ASP A 52 1.29 29.72 -5.22
C ASP A 52 2.08 28.42 -5.46
N SER A 53 1.45 27.24 -5.33
CA SER A 53 2.13 25.97 -5.53
C SER A 53 2.49 25.74 -7.01
N SER A 54 3.77 25.48 -7.28
CA SER A 54 4.22 25.20 -8.65
C SER A 54 3.67 23.87 -9.16
N ILE A 55 3.46 23.75 -10.48
CA ILE A 55 2.99 22.52 -11.12
C ILE A 55 3.96 21.36 -10.86
N ASP A 56 5.27 21.62 -10.87
CA ASP A 56 6.29 20.61 -10.62
C ASP A 56 6.20 20.08 -9.17
N ASP A 57 5.95 20.94 -8.19
CA ASP A 57 5.78 20.53 -6.79
C ASP A 57 4.50 19.73 -6.58
N LEU A 58 3.40 20.17 -7.18
CA LEU A 58 2.11 19.47 -7.13
C LEU A 58 2.21 18.11 -7.81
N TYR A 59 2.85 18.04 -8.98
CA TYR A 59 3.12 16.77 -9.66
C TYR A 59 3.91 15.82 -8.76
N ARG A 60 5.00 16.30 -8.15
CA ARG A 60 5.84 15.50 -7.27
C ARG A 60 5.08 14.92 -6.07
N LYS A 61 4.23 15.74 -5.44
CA LYS A 61 3.46 15.35 -4.23
C LYS A 61 2.26 14.46 -4.54
N GLU A 62 1.57 14.68 -5.65
CA GLU A 62 0.25 14.10 -5.89
C GLU A 62 0.24 13.00 -6.94
N ALA A 63 1.10 13.04 -7.96
CA ALA A 63 0.99 12.13 -9.11
C ALA A 63 1.21 10.66 -8.73
N GLY A 64 2.02 10.40 -7.69
CA GLY A 64 2.23 9.07 -7.13
C GLY A 64 0.93 8.41 -6.64
N ILE A 65 -0.03 9.18 -6.12
CA ILE A 65 -1.30 8.68 -5.55
C ILE A 65 -2.21 8.09 -6.64
N TYR A 66 -1.96 8.39 -7.91
CA TYR A 66 -2.80 7.99 -9.02
C TYR A 66 -2.09 7.03 -9.96
N ALA A 67 -2.57 5.79 -10.05
CA ALA A 67 -1.95 4.73 -10.84
C ALA A 67 -1.75 5.07 -12.34
N GLU A 68 -2.52 6.00 -12.90
CA GLU A 68 -2.34 6.46 -14.28
C GLU A 68 -1.10 7.34 -14.46
N PHE A 69 -0.64 8.02 -13.39
CA PHE A 69 0.43 9.02 -13.40
C PHE A 69 1.61 8.66 -12.49
N GLY A 70 1.46 7.65 -11.64
CA GLY A 70 2.50 7.08 -10.81
C GLY A 70 2.93 5.68 -11.24
N LYS A 71 3.87 5.13 -10.50
CA LYS A 71 4.39 3.76 -10.61
C LYS A 71 4.70 3.21 -9.22
N ILE A 72 4.62 1.90 -9.09
CA ILE A 72 4.99 1.18 -7.87
C ILE A 72 6.51 0.98 -7.86
N VAL A 73 7.14 1.33 -6.74
CA VAL A 73 8.59 1.14 -6.52
C VAL A 73 8.90 0.14 -5.42
N CYS A 74 7.94 -0.13 -4.54
CA CYS A 74 8.03 -1.18 -3.54
C CYS A 74 6.65 -1.79 -3.27
N ILE A 75 6.61 -3.09 -3.05
CA ILE A 75 5.49 -3.81 -2.43
C ILE A 75 6.09 -4.63 -1.30
N SER A 76 5.67 -4.37 -0.06
CA SER A 76 6.02 -5.21 1.07
C SER A 76 4.87 -6.15 1.40
N VAL A 77 5.21 -7.37 1.80
CA VAL A 77 4.23 -8.37 2.22
C VAL A 77 4.67 -9.05 3.50
N GLY A 78 3.71 -9.38 4.36
CA GLY A 78 3.93 -10.01 5.65
C GLY A 78 3.00 -11.20 5.86
N ILE A 79 3.52 -12.23 6.53
CA ILE A 79 2.73 -13.36 7.01
C ILE A 79 2.93 -13.54 8.51
N ILE A 80 1.87 -13.96 9.20
CA ILE A 80 1.94 -14.42 10.58
C ILE A 80 2.13 -15.94 10.55
N TYR A 81 2.96 -16.48 11.43
CA TYR A 81 3.05 -17.92 11.65
C TYR A 81 3.27 -18.21 13.13
N LEU A 82 2.86 -19.41 13.56
CA LEU A 82 3.09 -19.88 14.91
C LEU A 82 4.40 -20.66 15.00
N LYS A 83 5.20 -20.34 16.01
CA LYS A 83 6.40 -21.10 16.37
C LYS A 83 6.48 -21.19 17.88
N ASP A 84 6.63 -22.40 18.41
CA ASP A 84 6.72 -22.67 19.85
C ASP A 84 5.54 -22.09 20.67
N GLY A 85 4.34 -22.00 20.05
CA GLY A 85 3.14 -21.42 20.67
C GLY A 85 3.08 -19.89 20.65
N GLU A 86 4.10 -19.22 20.12
CA GLU A 86 4.16 -17.77 19.98
C GLU A 86 3.89 -17.33 18.53
N LYS A 87 3.29 -16.15 18.37
CA LYS A 87 3.11 -15.53 17.06
C LYS A 87 4.43 -14.92 16.60
N HIS A 88 4.80 -15.22 15.37
CA HIS A 88 5.92 -14.62 14.66
C HIS A 88 5.41 -13.97 13.38
N CYS A 89 6.18 -13.01 12.88
CA CYS A 89 5.93 -12.41 11.58
C CYS A 89 7.19 -12.47 10.72
N ARG A 90 7.01 -12.76 9.44
CA ARG A 90 8.04 -12.57 8.42
C ARG A 90 7.53 -11.61 7.37
N VAL A 91 8.30 -10.56 7.11
CA VAL A 91 8.02 -9.54 6.09
C VAL A 91 9.09 -9.61 5.02
N LYS A 92 8.69 -9.48 3.76
CA LYS A 92 9.56 -9.43 2.58
C LYS A 92 9.12 -8.26 1.69
N SER A 93 10.06 -7.64 0.99
CA SER A 93 9.75 -6.64 -0.05
C SER A 93 10.10 -7.11 -1.46
N PHE A 94 9.35 -6.60 -2.43
CA PHE A 94 9.65 -6.59 -3.86
C PHE A 94 9.82 -5.12 -4.24
N PHE A 95 11.02 -4.71 -4.62
CA PHE A 95 11.31 -3.31 -4.91
C PHE A 95 12.37 -3.22 -6.01
N GLY A 96 12.32 -2.14 -6.77
CA GLY A 96 13.23 -1.95 -7.90
C GLY A 96 12.84 -0.76 -8.76
N HIS A 97 13.71 -0.43 -9.71
CA HIS A 97 13.43 0.61 -10.71
C HIS A 97 12.59 0.09 -11.89
N ASP A 98 12.62 -1.23 -12.15
CA ASP A 98 11.78 -1.89 -13.14
C ASP A 98 10.49 -2.40 -12.48
N GLU A 99 9.44 -1.61 -12.59
CA GLU A 99 8.10 -1.94 -12.07
C GLU A 99 7.56 -3.25 -12.65
N LYS A 100 7.84 -3.56 -13.93
CA LYS A 100 7.31 -4.78 -14.56
C LYS A 100 7.92 -6.02 -13.94
N THR A 101 9.23 -6.00 -13.69
CA THR A 101 9.93 -7.08 -12.99
C THR A 101 9.37 -7.26 -11.57
N LEU A 102 9.26 -6.15 -10.81
CA LEU A 102 8.68 -6.14 -9.47
C LEU A 102 7.27 -6.76 -9.44
N LEU A 103 6.38 -6.30 -10.32
CA LEU A 103 4.99 -6.78 -10.40
C LEU A 103 4.91 -8.25 -10.83
N THR A 104 5.82 -8.70 -11.70
CA THR A 104 5.88 -10.10 -12.14
C THR A 104 6.25 -11.01 -10.96
N GLU A 105 7.26 -10.63 -10.18
CA GLU A 105 7.69 -11.39 -9.01
C GLU A 105 6.63 -11.41 -7.91
N PHE A 106 6.03 -10.25 -7.62
CA PHE A 106 4.92 -10.14 -6.66
C PHE A 106 3.75 -11.03 -7.10
N SER A 107 3.33 -10.94 -8.36
CA SER A 107 2.24 -11.74 -8.92
C SER A 107 2.53 -13.25 -8.81
N GLY A 108 3.75 -13.67 -9.12
CA GLY A 108 4.17 -15.06 -8.98
C GLY A 108 4.12 -15.57 -7.54
N MET A 109 4.45 -14.73 -6.55
CA MET A 109 4.30 -15.07 -5.14
C MET A 109 2.82 -15.08 -4.73
N LEU A 110 2.05 -14.07 -5.12
CA LEU A 110 0.64 -13.93 -4.79
C LEU A 110 -0.18 -15.15 -5.27
N LEU A 111 0.05 -15.60 -6.51
CA LEU A 111 -0.59 -16.80 -7.06
C LEU A 111 -0.23 -18.07 -6.26
N LYS A 112 1.02 -18.17 -5.78
CA LYS A 112 1.45 -19.29 -4.93
C LYS A 112 0.89 -19.22 -3.52
N PHE A 113 0.58 -18.03 -3.00
CA PHE A 113 -0.02 -17.88 -1.67
C PHE A 113 -1.53 -18.15 -1.71
N MET A 114 -2.22 -17.61 -2.72
CA MET A 114 -3.68 -17.63 -2.84
C MET A 114 -4.23 -18.96 -3.40
N GLN A 115 -3.76 -20.10 -2.87
CA GLN A 115 -4.09 -21.44 -3.41
C GLN A 115 -5.49 -21.94 -3.05
N SER A 116 -6.12 -21.39 -2.00
CA SER A 116 -7.43 -21.83 -1.54
C SER A 116 -8.41 -20.68 -1.30
N ALA A 117 -9.68 -21.02 -1.09
CA ALA A 117 -10.74 -20.08 -0.76
C ALA A 117 -10.49 -19.34 0.58
N GLU A 118 -9.72 -19.93 1.48
CA GLU A 118 -9.52 -19.45 2.86
C GLU A 118 -8.45 -18.37 2.98
N TYR A 119 -7.59 -18.20 1.97
CA TYR A 119 -6.55 -17.18 2.00
C TYR A 119 -7.12 -15.79 1.72
N GLN A 120 -6.62 -14.79 2.45
CA GLN A 120 -7.08 -13.41 2.36
C GLN A 120 -5.90 -12.45 2.23
N LEU A 121 -6.15 -11.30 1.60
CA LEU A 121 -5.25 -10.16 1.64
C LEU A 121 -5.69 -9.20 2.74
N CYS A 122 -4.73 -8.62 3.45
CA CYS A 122 -4.98 -7.62 4.47
C CYS A 122 -4.10 -6.39 4.22
N GLY A 123 -4.65 -5.20 4.44
CA GLY A 123 -3.88 -3.95 4.36
C GLY A 123 -4.62 -2.83 5.08
N HIS A 124 -4.04 -1.63 5.07
CA HIS A 124 -4.70 -0.43 5.57
C HIS A 124 -5.21 0.41 4.40
N ASN A 125 -6.53 0.56 4.26
CA ASN A 125 -7.17 1.17 3.10
C ASN A 125 -6.92 0.41 1.76
N ILE A 126 -6.59 -0.88 1.86
CA ILE A 126 -6.27 -1.78 0.74
C ILE A 126 -7.38 -1.82 -0.32
N LYS A 127 -8.65 -1.67 0.07
CA LYS A 127 -9.79 -1.74 -0.85
C LYS A 127 -9.91 -0.50 -1.74
N GLU A 128 -9.53 0.67 -1.23
CA GLU A 128 -9.67 1.94 -1.94
C GLU A 128 -8.35 2.42 -2.56
N PHE A 129 -7.21 1.88 -2.11
CA PHE A 129 -5.88 2.27 -2.59
C PHE A 129 -5.09 1.10 -3.21
N ASP A 130 -4.46 0.24 -2.39
CA ASP A 130 -3.40 -0.68 -2.84
C ASP A 130 -3.85 -1.64 -3.93
N VAL A 131 -4.97 -2.37 -3.72
CA VAL A 131 -5.44 -3.36 -4.69
C VAL A 131 -5.85 -2.72 -6.02
N PRO A 132 -6.69 -1.67 -6.05
CA PRO A 132 -6.99 -0.94 -7.28
C PRO A 132 -5.72 -0.42 -7.97
N TYR A 133 -4.74 0.06 -7.21
CA TYR A 133 -3.49 0.60 -7.74
C TYR A 133 -2.66 -0.51 -8.41
N ILE A 134 -2.38 -1.60 -7.70
CA ILE A 134 -1.65 -2.77 -8.23
C ILE A 134 -2.35 -3.29 -9.48
N ALA A 135 -3.67 -3.48 -9.45
CA ALA A 135 -4.40 -4.01 -10.60
C ALA A 135 -4.26 -3.10 -11.84
N ARG A 136 -4.39 -1.78 -11.68
CA ARG A 136 -4.19 -0.83 -12.80
C ARG A 136 -2.76 -0.87 -13.31
N ARG A 137 -1.75 -0.89 -12.42
CA ARG A 137 -0.33 -0.94 -12.83
C ARG A 137 0.05 -2.25 -13.51
N MET A 138 -0.51 -3.38 -13.09
CA MET A 138 -0.34 -4.66 -13.79
C MET A 138 -0.88 -4.58 -15.22
N LEU A 139 -2.08 -4.05 -15.42
CA LEU A 139 -2.66 -3.86 -16.76
C LEU A 139 -1.81 -2.91 -17.62
N ILE A 140 -1.38 -1.78 -17.06
CA ILE A 140 -0.52 -0.80 -17.76
C ILE A 140 0.81 -1.43 -18.20
N ASN A 141 1.37 -2.34 -17.41
CA ASN A 141 2.60 -3.09 -17.74
C ASN A 141 2.36 -4.34 -18.63
N GLY A 142 1.11 -4.58 -19.05
CA GLY A 142 0.73 -5.72 -19.89
C GLY A 142 0.84 -7.06 -19.18
N LEU A 143 0.65 -7.10 -17.86
CA LEU A 143 0.70 -8.32 -17.05
C LEU A 143 -0.71 -8.89 -16.83
N PRO A 144 -0.85 -10.23 -16.77
CA PRO A 144 -2.13 -10.85 -16.44
C PRO A 144 -2.52 -10.53 -15.00
N LEU A 145 -3.80 -10.26 -14.76
CA LEU A 145 -4.32 -10.00 -13.42
C LEU A 145 -4.62 -11.30 -12.67
N PRO A 146 -4.01 -11.54 -11.49
CA PRO A 146 -4.42 -12.62 -10.60
C PRO A 146 -5.91 -12.53 -10.25
N ASP A 147 -6.61 -13.66 -10.22
CA ASP A 147 -8.06 -13.71 -9.96
C ASP A 147 -8.49 -13.07 -8.64
N VAL A 148 -7.59 -13.05 -7.65
CA VAL A 148 -7.79 -12.37 -6.37
C VAL A 148 -7.92 -10.85 -6.52
N LEU A 149 -7.24 -10.24 -7.49
CA LEU A 149 -7.28 -8.80 -7.78
C LEU A 149 -8.42 -8.43 -8.74
N GLN A 150 -9.01 -9.41 -9.43
CA GLN A 150 -10.18 -9.20 -10.30
C GLN A 150 -11.44 -9.06 -9.45
N VAL A 151 -11.82 -7.82 -9.11
CA VAL A 151 -12.97 -7.54 -8.22
C VAL A 151 -14.24 -7.05 -8.93
N ALA A 152 -14.14 -6.65 -10.20
CA ALA A 152 -15.29 -6.17 -10.95
C ALA A 152 -16.40 -7.23 -10.98
N GLY A 153 -17.63 -6.83 -10.61
CA GLY A 153 -18.79 -7.72 -10.57
C GLY A 153 -18.87 -8.65 -9.36
N LYS A 154 -17.85 -8.70 -8.49
CA LYS A 154 -17.91 -9.46 -7.23
C LYS A 154 -18.73 -8.72 -6.18
N LYS A 155 -19.51 -9.45 -5.42
CA LYS A 155 -20.21 -8.97 -4.22
C LYS A 155 -19.20 -8.70 -3.10
N PRO A 156 -19.54 -7.81 -2.13
CA PRO A 156 -18.64 -7.50 -1.01
C PRO A 156 -18.19 -8.71 -0.18
N TRP A 157 -18.97 -9.79 -0.13
CA TRP A 157 -18.59 -11.03 0.57
C TRP A 157 -17.79 -12.02 -0.28
N GLU A 158 -17.64 -11.76 -1.58
CA GLU A 158 -16.83 -12.57 -2.49
C GLU A 158 -15.40 -12.03 -2.61
N VAL A 159 -15.14 -10.79 -2.16
CA VAL A 159 -13.78 -10.23 -2.11
C VAL A 159 -13.03 -10.78 -0.91
N LYS A 160 -11.77 -11.18 -1.14
CA LYS A 160 -10.91 -11.80 -0.13
C LYS A 160 -10.05 -10.77 0.61
N PHE A 161 -10.59 -9.57 0.84
CA PHE A 161 -9.82 -8.45 1.40
C PHE A 161 -10.32 -8.10 2.80
N LEU A 162 -9.38 -8.13 3.74
CA LEU A 162 -9.49 -7.54 5.07
C LEU A 162 -8.88 -6.14 5.00
N ASP A 163 -9.63 -5.13 5.41
CA ASP A 163 -9.15 -3.75 5.38
C ASP A 163 -9.21 -3.18 6.79
N THR A 164 -8.05 -2.88 7.38
CA THR A 164 -7.98 -2.41 8.76
C THR A 164 -8.67 -1.05 8.95
N LEU A 165 -8.73 -0.20 7.92
CA LEU A 165 -9.48 1.05 7.97
C LEU A 165 -11.00 0.78 7.99
N GLU A 166 -11.46 -0.18 7.18
CA GLU A 166 -12.86 -0.60 7.21
C GLU A 166 -13.24 -1.29 8.51
N LEU A 167 -12.37 -2.12 9.08
CA LEU A 167 -12.60 -2.76 10.37
C LEU A 167 -12.69 -1.71 11.49
N TRP A 168 -11.88 -0.66 11.41
CA TRP A 168 -11.88 0.44 12.38
C TRP A 168 -13.11 1.35 12.26
N ARG A 169 -13.64 1.58 11.05
CA ARG A 169 -14.64 2.62 10.85
C ARG A 169 -16.00 2.34 11.52
N PHE A 170 -16.33 1.08 11.82
CA PHE A 170 -17.62 0.68 12.41
C PHE A 170 -18.86 1.28 11.71
N GLY A 171 -18.75 1.58 10.40
CA GLY A 171 -19.79 2.24 9.61
C GLY A 171 -19.68 3.77 9.49
N ASP A 172 -18.67 4.42 10.08
CA ASP A 172 -18.35 5.85 9.87
C ASP A 172 -17.54 6.06 8.58
N TYR A 173 -18.21 6.46 7.51
CA TYR A 173 -17.57 6.73 6.23
C TYR A 173 -17.02 8.16 6.09
N LYS A 174 -17.13 9.00 7.12
CA LYS A 174 -16.82 10.43 7.00
C LYS A 174 -15.35 10.75 7.22
N ASN A 175 -14.64 9.93 8.00
CA ASN A 175 -13.31 10.27 8.49
C ASN A 175 -12.30 9.19 8.15
N TYR A 176 -11.32 9.55 7.31
CA TYR A 176 -10.12 8.73 7.13
C TYR A 176 -9.30 8.71 8.43
N THR A 177 -8.89 7.53 8.86
CA THR A 177 -8.02 7.35 10.04
C THR A 177 -6.72 6.74 9.58
N SER A 178 -5.61 7.45 9.73
CA SER A 178 -4.31 6.94 9.27
C SER A 178 -3.80 5.77 10.12
N LEU A 179 -3.00 4.90 9.50
CA LEU A 179 -2.30 3.81 10.18
C LEU A 179 -1.48 4.34 11.37
N LYS A 180 -0.77 5.46 11.19
CA LYS A 180 -0.01 6.17 12.23
C LYS A 180 -0.85 6.59 13.44
N LEU A 181 -2.09 7.03 13.21
CA LEU A 181 -3.00 7.34 14.31
C LEU A 181 -3.44 6.07 15.03
N LEU A 182 -3.77 5.00 14.30
CA LEU A 182 -4.17 3.71 14.88
C LEU A 182 -3.06 3.10 15.74
N THR A 183 -1.81 3.12 15.26
CA THR A 183 -0.66 2.62 16.03
C THR A 183 -0.47 3.41 17.32
N ALA A 184 -0.59 4.74 17.27
CA ALA A 184 -0.49 5.61 18.44
C ALA A 184 -1.56 5.30 19.49
N ILE A 185 -2.85 5.25 19.10
CA ILE A 185 -3.94 5.02 20.07
C ILE A 185 -3.94 3.61 20.65
N PHE A 186 -3.47 2.61 19.90
CA PHE A 186 -3.33 1.23 20.38
C PHE A 186 -2.04 0.98 21.17
N ASN A 187 -1.21 2.01 21.36
CA ASN A 187 0.11 1.90 22.00
C ASN A 187 0.97 0.81 21.35
N ILE A 188 0.93 0.72 20.02
CA ILE A 188 1.78 -0.19 19.27
C ILE A 188 3.15 0.49 19.12
N PRO A 189 4.24 -0.13 19.58
CA PRO A 189 5.57 0.42 19.39
C PRO A 189 5.86 0.48 17.89
N THR A 190 6.16 1.68 17.41
CA THR A 190 6.64 1.90 16.05
C THR A 190 8.05 2.45 16.14
N PRO A 191 9.00 1.95 15.33
CA PRO A 191 10.27 2.64 15.16
C PRO A 191 9.99 4.08 14.76
N LYS A 192 10.82 5.04 15.17
CA LYS A 192 10.72 6.37 14.57
C LYS A 192 11.01 6.24 13.08
N ASP A 193 10.04 6.62 12.27
CA ASP A 193 10.24 6.72 10.83
C ASP A 193 11.01 7.99 10.52
N ASP A 194 11.96 7.84 9.61
CA ASP A 194 12.82 8.89 9.11
C ASP A 194 12.31 9.50 7.80
N ILE A 195 11.22 8.95 7.26
CA ILE A 195 10.41 9.52 6.17
C ILE A 195 8.92 9.27 6.38
N ASP A 196 8.07 10.07 5.74
CA ASP A 196 6.66 9.78 5.53
C ASP A 196 6.30 9.58 4.04
N GLY A 197 5.06 9.16 3.77
CA GLY A 197 4.58 8.89 2.41
C GLY A 197 4.72 10.05 1.42
N SER A 198 4.76 11.30 1.89
CA SER A 198 4.96 12.47 1.01
C SER A 198 6.43 12.65 0.58
N GLU A 199 7.36 12.03 1.30
CA GLU A 199 8.80 12.11 1.05
C GLU A 199 9.31 11.01 0.12
N VAL A 200 8.50 9.96 -0.14
CA VAL A 200 8.89 8.78 -0.93
C VAL A 200 9.38 9.16 -2.32
N ALA A 201 8.69 10.09 -2.99
CA ALA A 201 9.11 10.59 -4.31
C ALA A 201 10.47 11.29 -4.27
N THR A 202 10.74 12.07 -3.23
CA THR A 202 12.03 12.74 -3.02
C THR A 202 13.14 11.73 -2.75
N VAL A 203 12.91 10.75 -1.87
CA VAL A 203 13.88 9.68 -1.61
C VAL A 203 14.20 8.90 -2.88
N TYR A 204 13.20 8.59 -3.69
CA TYR A 204 13.39 7.84 -4.92
C TYR A 204 14.16 8.64 -5.97
N TYR A 205 13.73 9.87 -6.27
CA TYR A 205 14.27 10.65 -7.39
C TYR A 205 15.51 11.46 -7.07
N GLU A 206 15.66 11.94 -5.84
CA GLU A 206 16.77 12.81 -5.45
C GLU A 206 17.86 12.06 -4.70
N HIS A 207 17.47 11.17 -3.78
CA HIS A 207 18.45 10.40 -2.99
C HIS A 207 18.81 9.07 -3.66
N GLY A 208 17.94 8.52 -4.52
CA GLY A 208 18.14 7.22 -5.16
C GLY A 208 18.13 6.05 -4.18
N ASP A 209 17.57 6.23 -2.97
CA ASP A 209 17.65 5.24 -1.89
C ASP A 209 16.39 4.38 -1.80
N ILE A 210 16.28 3.43 -2.73
CA ILE A 210 15.14 2.51 -2.78
C ILE A 210 15.09 1.53 -1.61
N ASN A 211 16.24 1.26 -0.97
CA ASN A 211 16.29 0.38 0.20
C ASN A 211 15.62 1.05 1.41
N ARG A 212 15.80 2.37 1.56
CA ARG A 212 15.11 3.16 2.58
C ARG A 212 13.59 3.12 2.40
N ILE A 213 13.12 3.20 1.15
CA ILE A 213 11.68 3.04 0.82
C ILE A 213 11.20 1.62 1.16
N ALA A 214 11.98 0.60 0.85
CA ALA A 214 11.63 -0.78 1.19
C ALA A 214 11.51 -0.99 2.70
N ILE A 215 12.46 -0.48 3.49
CA ILE A 215 12.43 -0.54 4.96
C ILE A 215 11.20 0.18 5.51
N TYR A 216 10.87 1.36 4.98
CA TYR A 216 9.66 2.10 5.36
C TYR A 216 8.39 1.27 5.12
N CYS A 217 8.22 0.75 3.91
CA CYS A 217 7.08 -0.09 3.53
C CYS A 217 6.99 -1.39 4.38
N GLN A 218 8.14 -1.99 4.73
CA GLN A 218 8.16 -3.15 5.64
C GLN A 218 7.61 -2.82 7.02
N LYS A 219 7.95 -1.65 7.57
CA LYS A 219 7.42 -1.18 8.85
C LYS A 219 5.92 -0.91 8.78
N ASP A 220 5.41 -0.38 7.68
CA ASP A 220 3.97 -0.16 7.48
C ASP A 220 3.19 -1.49 7.40
N VAL A 221 3.77 -2.54 6.80
CA VAL A 221 3.21 -3.90 6.88
C VAL A 221 3.20 -4.42 8.32
N VAL A 222 4.29 -4.25 9.07
CA VAL A 222 4.34 -4.64 10.50
C VAL A 222 3.28 -3.88 11.29
N ALA A 223 3.19 -2.57 11.14
CA ALA A 223 2.19 -1.74 11.80
C ALA A 223 0.76 -2.21 11.47
N THR A 224 0.49 -2.52 10.21
CA THR A 224 -0.80 -3.08 9.77
C THR A 224 -1.12 -4.40 10.44
N ILE A 225 -0.14 -5.31 10.55
CA ILE A 225 -0.29 -6.58 11.28
C ILE A 225 -0.66 -6.34 12.73
N GLN A 226 0.06 -5.46 13.42
CA GLN A 226 -0.16 -5.17 14.83
C GLN A 226 -1.54 -4.52 15.06
N VAL A 227 -1.94 -3.59 14.18
CA VAL A 227 -3.27 -2.97 14.21
C VAL A 227 -4.36 -4.01 13.98
N TYR A 228 -4.21 -4.89 12.99
CA TYR A 228 -5.16 -5.97 12.74
C TYR A 228 -5.33 -6.86 13.97
N LEU A 229 -4.24 -7.29 14.63
CA LEU A 229 -4.29 -8.07 15.86
C LEU A 229 -5.07 -7.36 16.96
N LYS A 230 -4.83 -6.05 17.17
CA LYS A 230 -5.58 -5.25 18.14
C LYS A 230 -7.08 -5.18 17.81
N LEU A 231 -7.43 -4.99 16.54
CA LEU A 231 -8.83 -4.91 16.09
C LEU A 231 -9.61 -6.22 16.32
N ILE A 232 -8.93 -7.37 16.32
CA ILE A 232 -9.56 -8.67 16.61
C ILE A 232 -9.40 -9.11 18.07
N GLY A 233 -8.87 -8.25 18.95
CA GLY A 233 -8.71 -8.53 20.38
C GLY A 233 -7.50 -9.39 20.76
N GLU A 234 -6.54 -9.54 19.85
CA GLU A 234 -5.32 -10.33 20.06
C GLU A 234 -4.14 -9.47 20.58
N SER A 235 -3.19 -10.15 21.23
CA SER A 235 -1.91 -9.54 21.60
C SER A 235 -1.02 -9.27 20.37
N ILE A 236 -0.25 -8.19 20.44
CA ILE A 236 0.75 -7.83 19.42
C ILE A 236 1.89 -8.85 19.40
N ILE A 237 2.57 -8.95 18.25
CA ILE A 237 3.80 -9.72 18.08
C ILE A 237 4.94 -8.95 18.73
N GLN A 238 5.78 -9.62 19.52
CA GLN A 238 6.96 -9.00 20.13
C GLN A 238 8.04 -8.72 19.07
N ASP A 239 8.78 -7.62 19.19
CA ASP A 239 9.79 -7.20 18.20
C ASP A 239 10.81 -8.29 17.85
N LYS A 240 11.28 -9.07 18.84
CA LYS A 240 12.19 -10.20 18.64
C LYS A 240 11.62 -11.34 17.77
N HIS A 241 10.31 -11.35 17.53
CA HIS A 241 9.61 -12.35 16.71
C HIS A 241 9.25 -11.81 15.32
N ILE A 242 9.69 -10.59 14.99
CA ILE A 242 9.48 -9.95 13.70
C ILE A 242 10.77 -10.09 12.88
N GLN A 243 10.67 -10.72 11.71
CA GLN A 243 11.77 -10.91 10.78
C GLN A 243 11.52 -10.10 9.50
N LEU A 244 12.38 -9.12 9.23
CA LEU A 244 12.42 -8.40 7.96
C LEU A 244 13.42 -9.08 7.02
N VAL A 245 13.05 -9.33 5.77
CA VAL A 245 13.82 -10.09 4.76
C VAL A 245 13.90 -9.35 3.43
#